data_AF-K9KAP3-F1
#
_entry.id   AF-K9KAP3-F1
#
_cell.length_a   1.000
_cell.length_b   1.000
_cell.length_c   1.000
_cell.angle_alpha   90.00
_cell.angle_beta   90.00
_cell.angle_gamma   90.00
#
_symmetry.space_group_name_H-M   'P 1'
#
loop_
_entity.id
_entity.type
_entity.pdbx_description
1 polymer ?
#
loop_
_entity_poly.entity_id
_entity_poly.type
_entity_poly.pdbx_seq_one_letter_code
_entity_poly.pdbx_strand_id
1 'polypeptide(L)'
;ARTGLATVPNYWDKPMVVCRENSDTSVFRLLPPCEFYIFIIPFEMEGDTTEIPGGLPSAYQKALGQREQKIQIWQKIVKEARLTKDQRKQFQVLVENKFYEWLIHTGHRQQLDSLVPPAAGSKQAAG
;
A
#
# COMPACT_ATOMS: atom_id res chain seq x y z
N ALA A 1 25.94 12.60 4.12
CA ALA A 1 25.15 13.48 5.02
C ALA A 1 25.63 14.93 4.89
N ARG A 2 25.00 15.73 4.02
CA ARG A 2 25.30 17.18 3.88
C ARG A 2 24.49 18.05 4.86
N THR A 3 23.48 17.49 5.50
CA THR A 3 22.48 18.19 6.35
C THR A 3 22.69 17.97 7.85
N GLY A 4 23.75 17.26 8.27
CA GLY A 4 24.04 16.99 9.69
C GLY A 4 23.06 16.02 10.39
N LEU A 5 22.06 15.47 9.67
CA LEU A 5 21.12 14.49 10.20
C LEU A 5 21.64 13.07 9.92
N ALA A 6 21.82 12.30 10.99
CA ALA A 6 22.13 10.89 10.92
C ALA A 6 20.84 10.06 10.81
N THR A 7 20.92 8.89 10.17
CA THR A 7 19.81 7.93 10.11
C THR A 7 19.58 7.21 11.45
N VAL A 8 20.51 7.33 12.38
CA VAL A 8 20.42 6.79 13.74
C VAL A 8 20.94 7.80 14.77
N PRO A 9 20.31 7.87 15.97
CA PRO A 9 19.11 7.13 16.38
C PRO A 9 17.85 7.64 15.66
N ASN A 10 16.93 6.72 15.34
CA ASN A 10 15.64 7.05 14.73
C ASN A 10 14.51 6.65 15.70
N TYR A 11 13.73 7.63 16.15
CA TYR A 11 12.62 7.47 17.09
C TYR A 11 11.24 7.59 16.44
N TRP A 12 11.12 7.23 15.15
CA TRP A 12 9.89 7.30 14.38
C TRP A 12 8.67 6.63 15.05
N ASP A 13 8.90 5.63 15.91
CA ASP A 13 7.86 4.86 16.62
C ASP A 13 7.57 5.34 18.05
N LYS A 14 8.27 6.38 18.53
CA LYS A 14 8.14 6.93 19.88
C LYS A 14 7.74 8.42 19.83
N PRO A 15 6.50 8.73 19.40
CA PRO A 15 6.04 10.10 19.38
C PRO A 15 5.99 10.69 20.79
N MET A 16 6.42 11.94 20.92
CA MET A 16 6.26 12.71 22.15
C MET A 16 4.82 13.23 22.22
N VAL A 17 4.07 12.79 23.24
CA VAL A 17 2.69 13.24 23.47
C VAL A 17 2.73 14.47 24.37
N VAL A 18 2.24 15.60 23.87
CA VAL A 18 2.10 16.84 24.64
C VAL A 18 0.61 17.07 24.90
N CYS A 19 0.12 16.66 26.06
CA CYS A 19 -1.30 16.81 26.47
C CYS A 19 -1.42 17.28 27.92
N ARG A 20 -2.54 17.90 28.26
CA ARG A 20 -2.91 18.25 29.65
C ARG A 20 -3.31 16.97 30.40
N GLU A 21 -3.10 16.94 31.72
CA GLU A 21 -3.44 15.79 32.58
C GLU A 21 -4.89 15.30 32.29
N ASN A 22 -5.05 13.99 32.07
CA ASN A 22 -6.29 13.24 31.74
C ASN A 22 -6.58 12.91 30.26
N SER A 23 -5.60 12.92 29.35
CA SER A 23 -5.79 12.38 27.98
C SER A 23 -5.61 10.86 27.92
N ASP A 24 -6.52 10.17 27.23
CA ASP A 24 -6.46 8.73 26.95
C ASP A 24 -5.08 8.27 26.43
N THR A 25 -4.63 7.09 26.86
CA THR A 25 -3.32 6.53 26.48
C THR A 25 -3.20 6.10 25.01
N SER A 26 -4.27 6.19 24.21
CA SER A 26 -4.32 5.71 22.82
C SER A 26 -4.39 6.84 21.79
N VAL A 27 -3.61 7.91 21.96
CA VAL A 27 -3.58 9.03 21.00
C VAL A 27 -2.88 8.69 19.67
N PHE A 28 -2.12 7.60 19.62
CA PHE A 28 -1.50 7.13 18.39
C PHE A 28 -1.47 5.60 18.34
N ARG A 29 -1.33 5.06 17.13
CA ARG A 29 -1.08 3.64 16.88
C ARG A 29 -0.18 3.52 15.65
N LEU A 30 0.81 2.63 15.73
CA LEU A 30 1.61 2.27 14.56
C LEU A 30 0.78 1.47 13.56
N LEU A 31 1.00 1.68 12.27
CA LEU A 31 0.34 0.88 11.24
C LEU A 31 0.76 -0.60 11.40
N PRO A 32 -0.17 -1.56 11.45
CA PRO A 32 0.20 -2.97 11.48
C PRO A 32 1.11 -3.33 10.30
N PRO A 33 2.21 -4.08 10.49
CA PRO A 33 3.11 -4.44 9.38
C PRO A 33 2.42 -5.17 8.22
N CYS A 34 1.35 -5.93 8.50
CA CYS A 34 0.55 -6.61 7.48
C CYS A 34 -0.24 -5.67 6.56
N GLU A 35 -0.53 -4.45 7.02
CA GLU A 35 -1.26 -3.41 6.29
C GLU A 35 -0.33 -2.41 5.62
N PHE A 36 0.98 -2.46 5.91
CA PHE A 36 1.95 -1.53 5.34
C PHE A 36 2.27 -1.84 3.87
N TYR A 37 2.35 -0.78 3.07
CA TYR A 37 2.84 -0.77 1.70
C TYR A 37 3.78 0.43 1.52
N ILE A 38 4.83 0.27 0.71
CA ILE A 38 5.67 1.39 0.31
C ILE A 38 4.89 2.23 -0.69
N PHE A 39 5.04 3.56 -0.61
CA PHE A 39 4.47 4.46 -1.59
C PHE A 39 5.08 4.20 -2.97
N ILE A 40 4.25 3.90 -3.96
CA ILE A 40 4.70 3.68 -5.34
C ILE A 40 4.56 4.99 -6.09
N ILE A 41 5.68 5.51 -6.56
CA ILE A 41 5.74 6.71 -7.40
C ILE A 41 5.61 6.27 -8.86
N PRO A 42 4.53 6.62 -9.58
CA PRO A 42 4.25 6.10 -10.91
C PRO A 42 5.00 6.85 -12.02
N PHE A 43 6.18 7.41 -11.72
CA PHE A 43 7.04 8.11 -12.66
C PHE A 43 8.49 7.97 -12.24
N GLU A 44 9.39 8.04 -13.21
CA GLU A 44 10.83 8.02 -12.96
C GLU A 44 11.25 9.31 -12.26
N MET A 45 12.02 9.17 -11.18
CA MET A 45 12.60 10.29 -10.45
C MET A 45 14.11 10.15 -10.43
N GLU A 46 14.82 11.24 -10.72
CA GLU A 46 16.27 11.30 -10.60
C GLU A 46 16.70 11.60 -9.16
N GLY A 47 17.84 11.03 -8.76
CA GLY A 47 18.50 11.31 -7.48
C GLY A 47 18.17 10.32 -6.34
N ASP A 48 18.71 10.63 -5.17
CA ASP A 48 18.75 9.74 -3.99
C ASP A 48 17.40 9.63 -3.24
N THR A 49 16.33 10.21 -3.77
CA THR A 49 14.98 10.16 -3.16
C THR A 49 14.21 8.89 -3.50
N THR A 50 14.84 7.98 -4.24
CA THR A 50 14.30 6.66 -4.61
C THR A 50 14.44 5.62 -3.49
N GLU A 51 15.29 5.88 -2.50
CA GLU A 51 15.49 5.01 -1.33
C GLU A 51 14.83 5.57 -0.07
N ILE A 52 14.60 4.70 0.92
CA ILE A 52 14.15 5.09 2.27
C ILE A 52 15.40 5.34 3.11
N PRO A 53 15.72 6.59 3.50
CA PRO A 53 16.93 6.88 4.26
C PRO A 53 16.92 6.14 5.60
N GLY A 54 17.96 5.34 5.86
CA GLY A 54 18.03 4.49 7.06
C GLY A 54 17.24 3.18 6.98
N GLY A 55 16.57 2.92 5.86
CA GLY A 55 15.81 1.70 5.60
C GLY A 55 14.48 1.63 6.37
N LEU A 56 13.77 0.52 6.14
CA LEU A 56 12.54 0.22 6.88
C LEU A 56 12.86 -0.47 8.21
N PRO A 57 12.01 -0.29 9.23
CA PRO A 57 12.09 -1.11 10.44
C PRO A 57 11.88 -2.59 10.09
N SER A 58 12.59 -3.48 10.78
CA SER A 58 12.71 -4.90 10.43
C SER A 58 11.35 -5.62 10.32
N ALA A 59 10.39 -5.29 11.17
CA ALA A 59 9.05 -5.88 11.15
C ALA A 59 8.31 -5.58 9.83
N TYR A 60 8.40 -4.34 9.34
CA TYR A 60 7.78 -3.91 8.09
C TYR A 60 8.52 -4.48 6.88
N GLN A 61 9.86 -4.46 6.91
CA GLN A 61 10.67 -5.08 5.85
C GLN A 61 10.36 -6.57 5.71
N LYS A 62 10.23 -7.30 6.83
CA LYS A 62 9.85 -8.71 6.82
C LYS A 62 8.44 -8.93 6.27
N ALA A 63 7.47 -8.08 6.64
CA ALA A 63 6.10 -8.19 6.13
C ALA A 63 6.03 -7.99 4.61
N LEU A 64 6.79 -7.03 4.07
CA LEU A 64 6.91 -6.83 2.63
C LEU A 64 7.56 -8.03 1.94
N GLY A 65 8.69 -8.53 2.46
CA GLY A 65 9.37 -9.70 1.92
C GLY A 65 8.48 -10.94 1.89
N GLN A 66 7.68 -11.16 2.94
CA GLN A 66 6.71 -12.26 2.98
C GLN A 66 5.59 -12.11 1.95
N ARG A 67 5.11 -10.88 1.72
CA ARG A 67 4.10 -10.60 0.69
C ARG A 67 4.65 -10.87 -0.70
N GLU A 68 5.85 -10.38 -0.99
CA GLU A 68 6.55 -10.61 -2.25
C GLU A 68 6.80 -12.10 -2.51
N GLN A 69 7.25 -12.83 -1.50
CA GLN A 69 7.43 -14.28 -1.60
C GLN A 69 6.13 -15.02 -1.95
N LYS A 70 4.99 -14.63 -1.35
CA LYS A 70 3.69 -15.23 -1.67
C LYS A 70 3.29 -14.96 -3.12
N ILE A 71 3.54 -13.75 -3.64
CA ILE A 71 3.28 -13.39 -5.03
C ILE A 71 4.11 -14.27 -5.97
N GLN A 72 5.42 -14.39 -5.71
CA GLN A 72 6.33 -15.20 -6.51
C GLN A 72 5.93 -16.68 -6.50
N ILE A 73 5.57 -17.23 -5.34
CA ILE A 73 5.07 -18.61 -5.23
C ILE A 73 3.80 -18.79 -6.06
N TRP A 74 2.85 -17.87 -5.97
CA TRP A 74 1.59 -17.97 -6.72
C TRP A 74 1.83 -17.89 -8.24
N GLN A 75 2.66 -16.95 -8.69
CA GLN A 75 3.05 -16.84 -10.10
C GLN A 75 3.74 -18.12 -10.60
N LYS A 76 4.61 -18.72 -9.78
CA LYS A 76 5.26 -20.00 -10.07
C LYS A 76 4.23 -21.12 -10.21
N ILE A 77 3.30 -21.26 -9.27
CA ILE A 77 2.23 -22.27 -9.31
C ILE A 77 1.39 -22.12 -10.58
N VAL A 78 0.97 -20.89 -10.93
CA VAL A 78 0.18 -20.62 -12.14
C VAL A 78 0.96 -20.99 -13.41
N LYS A 79 2.25 -20.68 -13.47
CA LYS A 79 3.13 -21.02 -14.59
C LYS A 79 3.32 -22.54 -14.71
N GLU A 80 3.56 -23.23 -13.60
CA GLU A 80 3.82 -24.67 -13.55
C GLU A 80 2.58 -25.54 -13.75
N ALA A 81 1.38 -24.99 -13.52
CA ALA A 81 0.12 -25.66 -13.79
C ALA A 81 -0.13 -25.95 -15.29
N ARG A 82 0.66 -25.36 -16.20
CA ARG A 82 0.58 -25.57 -17.67
C ARG A 82 -0.85 -25.47 -18.21
N LEU A 83 -1.59 -24.47 -17.74
CA LEU A 83 -2.99 -24.26 -18.13
C LEU A 83 -3.12 -24.10 -19.65
N THR A 84 -4.14 -24.74 -20.22
CA THR A 84 -4.54 -24.49 -21.61
C THR A 84 -5.06 -23.06 -21.77
N LYS A 85 -5.22 -22.61 -23.03
CA LYS A 85 -5.76 -21.28 -23.32
C LYS A 85 -7.13 -21.06 -22.67
N ASP A 86 -8.01 -22.07 -22.72
CA ASP A 86 -9.36 -21.99 -22.16
C ASP A 86 -9.33 -22.00 -20.62
N GLN A 87 -8.50 -22.85 -20.01
CA GLN A 87 -8.32 -22.87 -18.56
C GLN A 87 -7.74 -21.55 -18.04
N ARG A 88 -6.79 -20.94 -18.76
CA ARG A 88 -6.25 -19.63 -18.42
C ARG A 88 -7.33 -18.54 -18.45
N LYS A 89 -8.22 -18.58 -19.45
CA LYS A 89 -9.35 -17.64 -19.54
C LYS A 89 -10.32 -17.83 -18.38
N GLN A 90 -10.66 -19.07 -18.03
CA GLN A 90 -11.51 -19.37 -16.86
C GLN A 90 -10.88 -18.91 -15.56
N PHE A 91 -9.58 -19.15 -15.39
CA PHE A 91 -8.84 -18.72 -14.20
C PHE A 91 -8.79 -17.19 -14.08
N GLN A 92 -8.56 -16.48 -15.18
CA GLN A 92 -8.58 -15.01 -15.19
C GLN A 92 -9.93 -14.47 -14.71
N VAL A 93 -11.04 -14.96 -15.27
CA VAL A 93 -12.40 -14.56 -14.87
C VAL A 93 -12.64 -14.83 -13.39
N LEU A 94 -12.19 -15.98 -12.88
CA LEU A 94 -12.30 -16.31 -11.46
C LEU A 94 -11.54 -15.33 -10.56
N VAL A 95 -10.29 -15.00 -10.92
CA VAL A 95 -9.45 -14.06 -10.17
C VAL A 95 -10.08 -12.66 -10.18
N GLU A 96 -10.56 -12.18 -11.34
CA GLU A 96 -11.23 -10.89 -11.47
C GLU A 96 -12.49 -10.81 -10.60
N ASN A 97 -13.32 -11.87 -10.61
CA ASN A 97 -14.52 -11.93 -9.76
C ASN A 97 -14.15 -11.91 -8.26
N LYS A 98 -13.16 -12.72 -7.84
CA LYS A 98 -12.70 -12.75 -6.45
C LYS A 98 -12.10 -11.42 -6.00
N PHE A 99 -11.37 -10.75 -6.88
CA PHE A 99 -10.84 -9.42 -6.63
C PHE A 99 -11.95 -8.39 -6.48
N TYR A 100 -12.97 -8.44 -7.33
CA TYR A 100 -14.13 -7.55 -7.24
C TYR A 100 -14.92 -7.76 -5.93
N GLU A 101 -15.18 -9.02 -5.55
CA GLU A 101 -15.78 -9.35 -4.25
C GLU A 101 -14.95 -8.78 -3.09
N TRP A 102 -13.63 -8.95 -3.14
CA TRP A 102 -12.73 -8.39 -2.14
C TRP A 102 -12.81 -6.87 -2.07
N LEU A 103 -12.81 -6.15 -3.20
CA LEU A 103 -12.94 -4.68 -3.25
C LEU A 103 -14.23 -4.18 -2.60
N ILE A 104 -15.34 -4.92 -2.77
CA ILE A 104 -16.61 -4.58 -2.12
C ILE A 104 -16.52 -4.83 -0.61
N HIS A 105 -16.06 -6.01 -0.21
CA HIS A 105 -16.03 -6.42 1.20
C HIS A 105 -15.11 -5.56 2.06
N THR A 106 -14.01 -5.05 1.51
CA THR A 106 -13.09 -4.15 2.23
C THR A 106 -13.48 -2.66 2.14
N GLY A 107 -14.50 -2.31 1.33
CA GLY A 107 -14.85 -0.92 1.05
C GLY A 107 -13.91 -0.18 0.08
N HIS A 108 -12.87 -0.85 -0.44
CA HIS A 108 -11.93 -0.25 -1.40
C HIS A 108 -12.60 0.16 -2.72
N ARG A 109 -13.73 -0.45 -3.08
CA ARG A 109 -14.50 -0.04 -4.26
C ARG A 109 -14.89 1.44 -4.21
N GLN A 110 -15.35 1.92 -3.05
CA GLN A 110 -15.76 3.31 -2.85
C GLN A 110 -14.58 4.28 -2.94
N GLN A 111 -13.40 3.87 -2.44
CA GLN A 111 -12.18 4.65 -2.56
C GLN A 111 -11.80 4.84 -4.03
N LEU A 112 -11.86 3.78 -4.84
CA LEU A 112 -11.60 3.87 -6.27
C LEU A 112 -12.62 4.76 -7.01
N ASP A 113 -13.90 4.65 -6.68
CA ASP A 113 -14.95 5.49 -7.27
C ASP A 113 -14.75 6.98 -6.94
N SER A 114 -14.25 7.30 -5.74
CA SER A 114 -13.96 8.68 -5.35
C SER A 114 -12.79 9.33 -6.10
N LEU A 115 -11.91 8.51 -6.70
CA LEU A 115 -10.79 8.99 -7.50
C LEU A 115 -11.18 9.29 -8.95
N VAL A 116 -12.38 8.89 -9.38
CA VAL A 116 -12.87 9.17 -10.74
C VAL A 116 -13.16 10.67 -10.83
N PRO A 117 -12.46 11.43 -11.70
CA PRO A 117 -12.76 12.84 -11.88
C PRO A 117 -14.21 13.01 -12.31
N PRO A 118 -14.95 14.01 -11.80
CA PRO A 118 -16.25 14.33 -12.35
C PRO A 118 -16.09 14.59 -13.85
N ALA A 119 -16.96 13.99 -14.66
CA ALA A 119 -16.92 14.14 -16.11
C ALA A 119 -16.85 15.64 -16.45
N ALA A 120 -15.87 16.04 -17.27
CA ALA A 120 -15.69 17.42 -17.68
C ALA A 120 -16.94 17.91 -18.45
N GLY A 121 -17.92 18.47 -17.73
CA GLY A 121 -19.21 18.81 -18.34
C GLY A 121 -20.28 19.43 -17.44
N SER A 122 -20.23 19.32 -16.11
CA SER A 122 -21.21 20.02 -15.25
C SER A 122 -20.72 21.41 -14.83
N LYS A 123 -20.68 22.35 -15.79
CA LYS A 123 -20.83 23.77 -15.45
C LYS A 123 -22.26 23.96 -14.96
N GLN A 124 -22.48 23.84 -13.65
CA GLN A 124 -23.69 24.37 -13.03
C GLN A 124 -23.60 25.90 -13.16
N ALA A 125 -24.41 26.47 -14.06
CA ALA A 125 -24.68 27.89 -14.06
C ALA A 125 -25.42 28.20 -12.75
N ALA A 126 -24.76 28.91 -11.84
CA ALA A 126 -25.44 29.58 -10.75
C ALA A 126 -26.25 30.73 -11.39
N GLY A 127 -27.58 30.64 -11.25
CA GLY A 127 -28.49 31.76 -11.44
C GLY A 127 -28.54 32.62 -10.18
#